data_AF-A0A6V7X2X1-F1
#
_entry.id   AF-A0A6V7X2X1-F1
#
_cell.length_a   1.000
_cell.length_b   1.000
_cell.length_c   1.000
_cell.angle_alpha   90.00
_cell.angle_beta   90.00
_cell.angle_gamma   90.00
#
_symmetry.space_group_name_H-M   'P 1'
#
loop_
_entity.id
_entity.type
_entity.pdbx_description
1 polymer ?
#
loop_
_entity_poly.entity_id
_entity_poly.type
_entity_poly.pdbx_seq_one_letter_code
_entity_poly.pdbx_strand_id
1 'polypeptide(L)'
;MIIVRCWMQKLFNCSFKHASFDRSVFNPEMINILFTNDRAIPLQFNIQDAILSPISTHLCGDTLKFASNHLSISESLDINLKYAGNTDQYLNVLFNIIINVGNKIPKTRLRIFELTQLYDLIVEYIITSKDCSKMIPIIILNSTSSPNFKLNERAENVEINQSDYVKYTTFQLANIYNPTRFCQNFYIMY
;
A
#
# COMPACT_ATOMS: atom_id res chain seq x y z
N MET A 1 -32.67 -5.06 1.30
CA MET A 1 -31.26 -5.01 0.82
C MET A 1 -31.07 -4.23 -0.50
N ILE A 2 -32.03 -4.29 -1.45
CA ILE A 2 -31.95 -3.56 -2.75
C ILE A 2 -31.81 -2.04 -2.57
N ILE A 3 -32.53 -1.44 -1.61
CA ILE A 3 -32.48 0.01 -1.36
C ILE A 3 -31.08 0.45 -0.93
N VAL A 4 -30.48 -0.21 0.08
CA VAL A 4 -29.10 0.06 0.53
C VAL A 4 -28.12 -0.05 -0.63
N ARG A 5 -28.26 -1.08 -1.47
CA ARG A 5 -27.43 -1.26 -2.66
C ARG A 5 -27.57 -0.13 -3.67
N CYS A 6 -28.79 0.33 -3.98
CA CYS A 6 -29.01 1.44 -4.90
C CYS A 6 -28.39 2.74 -4.40
N TRP A 7 -28.48 3.01 -3.09
CA TRP A 7 -27.83 4.17 -2.48
C TRP A 7 -26.30 4.06 -2.50
N MET A 8 -25.76 2.90 -2.15
CA MET A 8 -24.32 2.64 -2.23
C MET A 8 -23.79 2.76 -3.66
N GLN A 9 -24.53 2.28 -4.65
CA GLN A 9 -24.14 2.44 -6.06
C GLN A 9 -24.06 3.92 -6.47
N LYS A 10 -25.02 4.76 -6.03
CA LYS A 10 -24.94 6.20 -6.26
C LYS A 10 -23.74 6.83 -5.57
N LEU A 11 -23.46 6.43 -4.33
CA LEU A 11 -22.29 6.89 -3.58
C LEU A 11 -20.97 6.49 -4.26
N PHE A 12 -20.88 5.29 -4.85
CA PHE A 12 -19.63 4.79 -5.41
C PHE A 12 -19.36 5.32 -6.82
N ASN A 13 -20.36 5.94 -7.46
CA ASN A 13 -20.16 6.79 -8.64
C ASN A 13 -19.59 8.17 -8.29
N CYS A 14 -19.46 8.51 -7.02
CA CYS A 14 -18.75 9.71 -6.59
C CYS A 14 -17.26 9.44 -6.38
N SER A 15 -16.46 10.49 -6.46
CA SER A 15 -15.06 10.49 -6.01
C SER A 15 -14.98 11.16 -4.65
N PHE A 16 -14.35 10.50 -3.68
CA PHE A 16 -14.12 11.05 -2.35
C PHE A 16 -12.71 11.62 -2.25
N LYS A 17 -12.58 12.84 -1.72
CA LYS A 17 -11.25 13.43 -1.45
C LYS A 17 -10.49 12.60 -0.41
N HIS A 18 -11.18 12.12 0.61
CA HIS A 18 -10.56 11.43 1.72
C HIS A 18 -11.45 10.31 2.24
N ALA A 19 -10.85 9.16 2.56
CA ALA A 19 -11.50 8.09 3.29
C ALA A 19 -10.55 7.52 4.34
N SER A 20 -11.05 7.36 5.56
CA SER A 20 -10.33 6.71 6.65
C SER A 20 -11.07 5.46 7.07
N PHE A 21 -10.38 4.33 6.97
CA PHE A 21 -10.81 3.03 7.46
C PHE A 21 -10.06 2.73 8.76
N ASP A 22 -10.20 3.64 9.72
CA ASP A 22 -9.73 3.40 11.07
C ASP A 22 -10.68 2.41 11.73
N ARG A 23 -10.12 1.37 12.33
CA ARG A 23 -10.89 0.45 13.16
C ARG A 23 -12.07 -0.23 12.46
N SER A 24 -11.97 -0.36 11.14
CA SER A 24 -13.06 -0.87 10.31
C SER A 24 -13.12 -2.39 10.37
N VAL A 25 -14.35 -2.92 10.42
CA VAL A 25 -14.63 -4.35 10.29
C VAL A 25 -15.34 -4.56 8.96
N PHE A 26 -14.70 -5.30 8.06
CA PHE A 26 -15.29 -5.62 6.76
C PHE A 26 -16.04 -6.94 6.87
N ASN A 27 -17.37 -6.88 6.89
CA ASN A 27 -18.20 -8.08 6.83
C ASN A 27 -18.10 -8.68 5.40
N PRO A 28 -17.60 -9.91 5.24
CA PRO A 28 -17.42 -10.52 3.92
C PRO A 28 -18.72 -10.70 3.14
N GLU A 29 -19.84 -10.99 3.80
CA GLU A 29 -21.15 -11.10 3.17
C GLU A 29 -21.59 -9.75 2.61
N MET A 30 -21.41 -8.67 3.38
CA MET A 30 -21.72 -7.32 2.90
C MET A 30 -20.84 -6.92 1.72
N ILE A 31 -19.54 -7.20 1.77
CA ILE A 31 -18.64 -6.98 0.64
C ILE A 31 -19.15 -7.77 -0.57
N ASN A 32 -19.50 -9.04 -0.40
CA ASN A 32 -19.99 -9.87 -1.49
C ASN A 32 -21.28 -9.31 -2.12
N ILE A 33 -22.23 -8.89 -1.29
CA ILE A 33 -23.49 -8.28 -1.72
C ILE A 33 -23.26 -6.99 -2.52
N LEU A 34 -22.30 -6.17 -2.08
CA LEU A 34 -22.02 -4.87 -2.69
C LEU A 34 -21.17 -4.98 -3.96
N PHE A 35 -20.22 -5.93 -4.00
CA PHE A 35 -19.13 -5.94 -4.98
C PHE A 35 -19.10 -7.13 -5.95
N THR A 36 -19.74 -8.27 -5.64
CA THR A 36 -19.50 -9.54 -6.36
C THR A 36 -20.70 -10.03 -7.20
N ASN A 37 -21.67 -9.17 -7.52
CA ASN A 37 -22.77 -9.57 -8.42
C ASN A 37 -22.36 -9.53 -9.91
N ASP A 38 -23.02 -10.33 -10.76
CA ASP A 38 -22.87 -10.60 -12.23
C ASP A 38 -22.74 -9.38 -13.17
N ARG A 39 -21.93 -8.39 -12.82
CA ARG A 39 -21.66 -7.22 -13.65
C ARG A 39 -20.33 -7.41 -14.35
N ALA A 40 -20.26 -6.96 -15.60
CA ALA A 40 -19.03 -6.95 -16.36
C ALA A 40 -17.93 -6.06 -15.73
N ILE A 41 -18.31 -5.08 -14.90
CA ILE A 41 -17.39 -4.17 -14.21
C ILE A 41 -17.65 -4.24 -12.70
N PRO A 42 -16.66 -4.70 -11.91
CA PRO A 42 -16.74 -4.67 -10.45
C PRO A 42 -16.89 -3.24 -9.95
N LEU A 43 -17.74 -3.07 -8.94
CA LEU A 43 -17.92 -1.79 -8.31
C LEU A 43 -16.64 -1.39 -7.54
N GLN A 44 -16.23 -0.12 -7.59
CA GLN A 44 -15.05 0.37 -6.89
C GLN A 44 -15.36 1.66 -6.15
N PHE A 45 -14.68 1.87 -5.03
CA PHE A 45 -14.68 3.13 -4.30
C PHE A 45 -13.57 4.03 -4.85
N ASN A 46 -13.96 5.11 -5.52
CA ASN A 46 -13.02 6.10 -6.04
C ASN A 46 -12.65 7.09 -4.94
N ILE A 47 -11.38 7.10 -4.56
CA ILE A 47 -10.86 7.88 -3.44
C ILE A 47 -9.57 8.55 -3.89
N GLN A 48 -9.32 9.78 -3.45
CA GLN A 48 -8.04 10.45 -3.67
C GLN A 48 -7.00 9.98 -2.64
N ASP A 49 -7.30 10.16 -1.35
CA ASP A 49 -6.46 9.70 -0.25
C ASP A 49 -7.18 8.69 0.66
N ALA A 50 -6.58 7.52 0.85
CA ALA A 50 -7.10 6.47 1.72
C ALA A 50 -6.16 6.21 2.90
N ILE A 51 -6.73 6.07 4.10
CA ILE A 51 -6.00 5.64 5.30
C ILE A 51 -6.57 4.29 5.76
N LEU A 52 -5.72 3.30 5.98
CA LEU A 52 -6.07 2.01 6.56
C LEU A 52 -5.38 1.87 7.93
N SER A 53 -6.17 1.64 8.97
CA SER A 53 -5.66 1.47 10.34
C SER A 53 -6.44 0.34 11.03
N PRO A 54 -6.11 -0.94 10.72
CA PRO A 54 -6.80 -2.07 11.32
C PRO A 54 -6.53 -2.15 12.84
N ILE A 55 -7.56 -2.48 13.63
CA ILE A 55 -7.45 -2.61 15.11
C ILE A 55 -6.63 -3.83 15.52
N SER A 56 -6.74 -4.92 14.76
CA SER A 56 -6.22 -6.22 15.17
C SER A 56 -5.60 -6.96 13.99
N THR A 57 -4.72 -7.90 14.32
CA THR A 57 -4.08 -8.82 13.36
C THR A 57 -5.10 -9.56 12.50
N HIS A 58 -6.18 -10.05 13.11
CA HIS A 58 -7.24 -10.79 12.42
C HIS A 58 -7.96 -9.97 11.34
N LEU A 59 -8.12 -8.66 11.55
CA LEU A 59 -8.81 -7.77 10.62
C LEU A 59 -7.88 -7.14 9.56
N CYS A 60 -6.57 -7.21 9.79
CA CYS A 60 -5.57 -6.63 8.89
C CYS A 60 -5.66 -7.25 7.50
N GLY A 61 -5.66 -8.58 7.41
CA GLY A 61 -5.74 -9.29 6.13
C GLY A 61 -6.97 -8.91 5.30
N ASP A 62 -8.14 -8.83 5.94
CA ASP A 62 -9.38 -8.49 5.24
C ASP A 62 -9.44 -7.02 4.84
N THR A 63 -8.90 -6.11 5.67
CA THR A 63 -8.76 -4.69 5.34
C THR A 63 -7.86 -4.49 4.12
N LEU A 64 -6.71 -5.17 4.10
CA LEU A 64 -5.77 -5.11 2.99
C LEU A 64 -6.36 -5.70 1.70
N LYS A 65 -7.04 -6.84 1.78
CA LYS A 65 -7.77 -7.44 0.64
C LYS A 65 -8.87 -6.53 0.12
N PHE A 66 -9.61 -5.88 1.02
CA PHE A 66 -10.63 -4.93 0.63
C PHE A 66 -10.00 -3.77 -0.15
N ALA A 67 -8.89 -3.23 0.35
CA ALA A 67 -8.17 -2.16 -0.32
C ALA A 67 -7.69 -2.54 -1.73
N SER A 68 -7.07 -3.72 -1.90
CA SER A 68 -6.56 -4.15 -3.21
C SER A 68 -7.65 -4.40 -4.25
N ASN A 69 -8.81 -4.89 -3.80
CA ASN A 69 -9.86 -5.37 -4.69
C ASN A 69 -10.94 -4.32 -4.98
N HIS A 70 -11.25 -3.45 -4.01
CA HIS A 70 -12.44 -2.60 -4.06
C HIS A 70 -12.15 -1.10 -4.00
N LEU A 71 -10.91 -0.67 -3.73
CA LEU A 71 -10.54 0.73 -3.78
C LEU A 71 -9.84 1.08 -5.11
N SER A 72 -10.13 2.29 -5.60
CA SER A 72 -9.46 2.95 -6.71
C SER A 72 -8.90 4.26 -6.17
N ILE A 73 -7.57 4.37 -6.07
CA ILE A 73 -6.90 5.43 -5.30
C ILE A 73 -6.14 6.35 -6.25
N SER A 74 -6.56 7.60 -6.40
CA SER A 74 -5.94 8.49 -7.40
C SER A 74 -4.67 9.17 -6.92
N GLU A 75 -4.39 9.23 -5.61
CA GLU A 75 -3.20 9.88 -5.07
C GLU A 75 -2.43 9.01 -4.10
N SER A 76 -2.96 8.73 -2.90
CA SER A 76 -2.17 8.05 -1.87
C SER A 76 -2.93 7.06 -0.99
N LEU A 77 -2.23 5.98 -0.64
CA LEU A 77 -2.65 4.98 0.34
C LEU A 77 -1.72 5.03 1.55
N ASP A 78 -2.26 5.27 2.75
CA ASP A 78 -1.52 5.24 4.00
C ASP A 78 -1.97 4.02 4.82
N ILE A 79 -1.06 3.07 5.04
CA ILE A 79 -1.32 1.85 5.81
C ILE A 79 -0.60 1.97 7.15
N ASN A 80 -1.38 2.07 8.23
CA ASN A 80 -0.89 2.16 9.59
C ASN A 80 -1.11 0.84 10.33
N LEU A 81 -0.04 0.10 10.57
CA LEU A 81 -0.08 -1.21 11.22
C LEU A 81 0.42 -1.16 12.65
N LYS A 82 0.44 0.03 13.27
CA LYS A 82 0.87 0.24 14.66
C LYS A 82 0.18 -0.69 15.66
N TYR A 83 -1.08 -1.06 15.41
CA TYR A 83 -1.86 -1.91 16.31
C TYR A 83 -1.98 -3.36 15.82
N ALA A 84 -1.45 -3.66 14.64
CA ALA A 84 -1.60 -4.95 13.99
C ALA A 84 -0.50 -5.93 14.42
N GLY A 85 -0.37 -6.23 15.72
CA GLY A 85 0.47 -7.29 16.30
C GLY A 85 1.67 -7.79 15.47
N ASN A 86 1.79 -9.11 15.28
CA ASN A 86 2.88 -9.73 14.51
C ASN A 86 2.75 -9.43 13.00
N THR A 87 3.77 -8.77 12.45
CA THR A 87 3.88 -8.35 11.04
C THR A 87 4.03 -9.49 10.03
N ASP A 88 4.59 -10.61 10.45
CA ASP A 88 4.91 -11.74 9.56
C ASP A 88 3.67 -12.29 8.87
N GLN A 89 2.52 -12.28 9.56
CA GLN A 89 1.27 -12.86 9.07
C GLN A 89 0.69 -12.15 7.84
N TYR A 90 1.04 -10.89 7.62
CA TYR A 90 0.51 -10.08 6.52
C TYR A 90 1.59 -9.53 5.59
N LEU A 91 2.86 -9.90 5.82
CA LEU A 91 3.99 -9.53 4.98
C LEU A 91 3.73 -9.84 3.51
N ASN A 92 3.25 -11.04 3.20
CA ASN A 92 2.92 -11.47 1.84
C ASN A 92 1.79 -10.65 1.22
N VAL A 93 0.80 -10.23 2.02
CA VAL A 93 -0.33 -9.43 1.52
C VAL A 93 0.14 -8.01 1.20
N LEU A 94 0.94 -7.39 2.09
CA LEU A 94 1.53 -6.08 1.87
C LEU A 94 2.45 -6.07 0.65
N PHE A 95 3.34 -7.07 0.56
CA PHE A 95 4.22 -7.23 -0.58
C PHE A 95 3.42 -7.36 -1.88
N ASN A 96 2.38 -8.21 -1.90
CA ASN A 96 1.50 -8.35 -3.06
C ASN A 96 0.79 -7.07 -3.45
N ILE A 97 0.36 -6.25 -2.50
CA ILE A 97 -0.20 -4.91 -2.78
C ILE A 97 0.87 -4.07 -3.48
N ILE A 98 2.06 -3.98 -2.92
CA ILE A 98 3.16 -3.18 -3.45
C ILE A 98 3.50 -3.57 -4.89
N ILE A 99 3.55 -4.86 -5.21
CA ILE A 99 4.02 -5.32 -6.52
C ILE A 99 2.93 -5.46 -7.59
N ASN A 100 1.66 -5.56 -7.22
CA ASN A 100 0.58 -5.87 -8.18
C ASN A 100 -0.47 -4.77 -8.37
N VAL A 101 -0.57 -3.78 -7.48
CA VAL A 101 -1.65 -2.75 -7.56
C VAL A 101 -1.15 -1.34 -7.88
N GLY A 102 0.08 -1.18 -8.35
CA GLY A 102 0.67 0.10 -8.72
C GLY A 102 -0.05 0.85 -9.84
N ASN A 103 -0.76 0.14 -10.71
CA ASN A 103 -1.65 0.77 -11.70
C ASN A 103 -2.88 1.45 -11.08
N LYS A 104 -3.21 1.15 -9.83
CA LYS A 104 -4.35 1.72 -9.09
C LYS A 104 -3.93 2.63 -7.94
N ILE A 105 -2.65 2.64 -7.57
CA ILE A 105 -2.15 3.33 -6.38
C ILE A 105 -0.81 3.99 -6.73
N PRO A 106 -0.79 5.32 -6.93
CA PRO A 106 0.43 6.03 -7.29
C PRO A 106 1.46 6.07 -6.14
N LYS A 107 0.98 6.11 -4.90
CA LYS A 107 1.84 6.29 -3.73
C LYS A 107 1.30 5.52 -2.54
N THR A 108 2.20 4.83 -1.85
CA THR A 108 1.88 4.15 -0.59
C THR A 108 2.82 4.57 0.52
N ARG A 109 2.26 4.90 1.68
CA ARG A 109 2.99 5.02 2.94
C ARG A 109 2.67 3.84 3.84
N LEU A 110 3.69 3.20 4.36
CA LEU A 110 3.59 2.09 5.31
C LEU A 110 4.17 2.54 6.65
N ARG A 111 3.35 2.53 7.69
CA ARG A 111 3.79 2.77 9.07
C ARG A 111 3.78 1.44 9.82
N ILE A 112 4.95 0.82 9.95
CA ILE A 112 5.09 -0.54 10.48
C ILE A 112 6.29 -0.56 11.44
N PHE A 113 6.17 -1.29 12.55
CA PHE A 113 7.25 -1.41 13.54
C PHE A 113 8.49 -2.11 12.96
N GLU A 114 8.31 -3.25 12.30
CA GLU A 114 9.39 -4.07 11.75
C GLU A 114 9.31 -4.12 10.21
N LEU A 115 10.12 -3.29 9.56
CA LEU A 115 10.09 -3.10 8.10
C LEU A 115 11.17 -3.86 7.33
N THR A 116 12.17 -4.42 8.02
CA THR A 116 13.37 -4.97 7.36
C THR A 116 13.03 -6.07 6.38
N GLN A 117 12.20 -7.05 6.78
CA GLN A 117 11.83 -8.16 5.89
C GLN A 117 11.02 -7.69 4.66
N LEU A 118 10.10 -6.74 4.83
CA LEU A 118 9.30 -6.23 3.71
C LEU A 118 10.17 -5.48 2.72
N TYR A 119 11.10 -4.66 3.24
CA TYR A 119 12.07 -3.96 2.42
C TYR A 119 12.96 -4.93 1.64
N ASP A 120 13.49 -5.97 2.29
CA ASP A 120 14.35 -6.96 1.63
C ASP A 120 13.60 -7.67 0.49
N LEU A 121 12.34 -8.06 0.70
CA LEU A 121 11.49 -8.65 -0.34
C LEU A 121 11.26 -7.68 -1.52
N ILE A 122 11.01 -6.40 -1.23
CA ILE A 122 10.82 -5.37 -2.26
C ILE A 122 12.09 -5.19 -3.09
N VAL A 123 13.26 -5.09 -2.43
CA VAL A 123 14.55 -4.92 -3.08
C VAL A 123 14.87 -6.14 -3.94
N GLU A 124 14.71 -7.35 -3.40
CA GLU A 124 14.92 -8.60 -4.13
C GLU A 124 14.03 -8.67 -5.37
N TYR A 125 12.75 -8.30 -5.25
CA TYR A 125 11.83 -8.26 -6.39
C TYR A 125 12.25 -7.27 -7.47
N ILE A 126 12.67 -6.05 -7.11
CA ILE A 126 13.13 -5.04 -8.09
C ILE A 126 14.38 -5.55 -8.85
N ILE A 127 15.27 -6.27 -8.17
CA ILE A 127 16.50 -6.79 -8.75
C ILE A 127 16.22 -7.97 -9.68
N THR A 128 15.30 -8.85 -9.30
CA THR A 128 15.09 -10.14 -9.99
C THR A 128 13.96 -10.11 -11.02
N SER A 129 12.95 -9.26 -10.84
CA SER A 129 11.80 -9.19 -11.76
C SER A 129 12.21 -8.59 -13.10
N LYS A 130 11.66 -9.11 -14.20
CA LYS A 130 11.83 -8.51 -15.53
C LYS A 130 10.85 -7.38 -15.81
N ASP A 131 9.79 -7.28 -15.01
CA ASP A 131 8.70 -6.34 -15.19
C ASP A 131 8.25 -5.79 -13.82
N CYS A 132 8.46 -4.50 -13.60
CA CYS A 132 7.97 -3.76 -12.42
C CYS A 132 6.82 -2.80 -12.77
N SER A 133 6.20 -2.93 -13.95
CA SER A 133 5.15 -2.00 -14.41
C SER A 133 3.90 -1.97 -13.53
N LYS A 134 3.65 -3.04 -12.78
CA LYS A 134 2.52 -3.17 -11.84
C LYS A 134 2.87 -2.73 -10.41
N MET A 135 4.12 -2.38 -10.17
CA MET A 135 4.62 -2.01 -8.85
C MET A 135 4.23 -0.57 -8.51
N ILE A 136 3.94 -0.29 -7.24
CA ILE A 136 3.59 1.07 -6.78
C ILE A 136 4.81 1.99 -6.94
N PRO A 137 4.76 3.12 -7.68
CA PRO A 137 5.97 3.84 -8.04
C PRO A 137 6.61 4.62 -6.87
N ILE A 138 5.84 4.97 -5.84
CA ILE A 138 6.36 5.69 -4.67
C ILE A 138 6.02 4.93 -3.39
N ILE A 139 7.05 4.47 -2.68
CA ILE A 139 6.92 3.78 -1.40
C ILE A 139 7.58 4.60 -0.31
N ILE A 140 6.79 4.93 0.71
CA ILE A 140 7.28 5.56 1.94
C ILE A 140 7.22 4.52 3.05
N LEU A 141 8.37 4.17 3.61
CA LEU A 141 8.52 3.26 4.73
C LEU A 141 8.81 4.09 5.99
N ASN A 142 7.84 4.13 6.91
CA ASN A 142 8.00 4.76 8.21
C ASN A 142 8.19 3.67 9.26
N SER A 143 9.41 3.54 9.77
CA SER A 143 9.69 2.67 10.90
C SER A 143 9.87 3.50 12.17
N THR A 144 9.46 2.93 13.30
CA THR A 144 9.75 3.49 14.62
C THR A 144 11.10 3.05 15.16
N SER A 145 11.74 2.07 14.52
CA SER A 145 13.10 1.64 14.81
C SER A 145 13.96 2.01 13.63
N SER A 146 15.18 2.51 13.82
CA SER A 146 16.11 2.77 12.72
C SER A 146 16.61 1.42 12.20
N PRO A 147 16.07 0.85 11.12
CA PRO A 147 16.54 -0.43 10.65
C PRO A 147 17.90 -0.16 10.04
N ASN A 148 18.87 -1.04 10.27
CA ASN A 148 20.14 -0.99 9.56
C ASN A 148 19.89 -1.43 8.10
N PHE A 149 19.24 -0.55 7.32
CA PHE A 149 19.04 -0.77 5.91
C PHE A 149 20.40 -0.69 5.23
N LYS A 150 20.91 -1.85 4.84
CA LYS A 150 22.03 -1.90 3.91
C LYS A 150 21.46 -1.48 2.56
N LEU A 151 21.73 -0.24 2.15
CA LEU A 151 21.36 0.23 0.82
C LEU A 151 21.97 -0.70 -0.22
N ASN A 152 21.19 -1.04 -1.24
CA ASN A 152 21.66 -1.82 -2.35
C ASN A 152 22.74 -1.03 -3.12
N GLU A 153 23.73 -1.70 -3.71
CA GLU A 153 24.78 -1.03 -4.51
C GLU A 153 24.23 -0.27 -5.72
N ARG A 154 23.01 -0.59 -6.14
CA ARG A 154 22.27 0.07 -7.23
C ARG A 154 21.32 1.17 -6.75
N ALA A 155 21.40 1.54 -5.47
CA ALA A 155 20.69 2.70 -4.95
C ALA A 155 21.32 3.98 -5.53
N GLU A 156 20.51 4.76 -6.21
CA GLU A 156 20.90 6.03 -6.82
C GLU A 156 20.19 7.20 -6.11
N ASN A 157 20.72 8.41 -6.28
CA ASN A 157 20.15 9.64 -5.71
C ASN A 157 19.89 9.53 -4.20
N VAL A 158 20.85 8.95 -3.48
CA VAL A 158 20.77 8.78 -2.03
C VAL A 158 20.93 10.14 -1.36
N GLU A 159 19.86 10.61 -0.72
CA GLU A 159 19.88 11.82 0.09
C GLU A 159 19.54 11.47 1.53
N ILE A 160 20.35 11.96 2.47
CA ILE A 160 20.10 11.85 3.89
C ILE A 160 19.65 13.22 4.36
N ASN A 161 18.40 13.31 4.80
CA ASN A 161 17.81 14.52 5.31
C ASN A 161 17.58 14.35 6.82
N GLN A 162 17.89 15.40 7.57
CA GLN A 162 17.70 15.42 9.01
C GLN A 162 17.00 16.73 9.38
N SER A 163 15.91 16.59 10.12
CA SER A 163 15.23 17.67 10.83
C SER A 163 15.44 17.48 12.33
N ASP A 164 15.03 18.46 13.15
CA ASP A 164 15.15 18.39 14.60
C ASP A 164 14.50 17.15 15.23
N TYR A 165 13.52 16.54 14.54
CA TYR A 165 12.70 15.45 15.08
C TYR A 165 12.71 14.16 14.24
N VAL A 166 13.18 14.22 12.99
CA VAL A 166 13.07 13.08 12.05
C VAL A 166 14.30 13.03 11.17
N LYS A 167 14.87 11.84 11.04
CA LYS A 167 15.89 11.55 10.03
C LYS A 167 15.27 10.66 8.97
N TYR A 168 15.54 10.95 7.70
CA TYR A 168 15.06 10.12 6.63
C TYR A 168 16.07 10.01 5.50
N THR A 169 16.04 8.86 4.85
CA THR A 169 16.86 8.57 3.67
C THR A 169 15.94 8.40 2.47
N THR A 170 16.21 9.13 1.40
CA THR A 170 15.53 8.95 0.11
C THR A 170 16.50 8.36 -0.89
N PHE A 171 16.02 7.45 -1.72
CA PHE A 171 16.82 6.87 -2.80
C PHE A 171 15.92 6.26 -3.86
N GLN A 172 16.51 5.98 -5.01
CA GLN A 172 15.86 5.31 -6.13
C GLN A 172 16.50 3.96 -6.38
N LEU A 173 15.68 3.00 -6.81
CA LEU A 173 16.16 1.71 -7.31
C LEU A 173 15.74 1.51 -8.75
N ALA A 174 16.71 1.26 -9.62
CA ALA A 174 16.49 0.86 -11.00
C ALA A 174 16.47 -0.67 -11.12
N ASN A 175 15.65 -1.21 -12.01
CA ASN A 175 15.65 -2.64 -12.35
C ASN A 175 16.81 -2.97 -13.30
N ILE A 176 17.45 -4.15 -13.17
CA ILE A 176 18.58 -4.53 -14.04
C ILE A 176 18.17 -4.66 -15.51
N TYR A 177 16.94 -5.07 -15.77
CA TYR A 177 16.36 -5.27 -17.09
C TYR A 177 15.76 -3.99 -17.68
N ASN A 178 15.57 -2.94 -16.88
CA ASN A 178 15.09 -1.63 -17.34
C ASN A 178 15.81 -0.47 -16.63
N PRO A 179 17.11 -0.26 -16.91
CA PRO A 179 17.93 0.70 -16.18
C PRO A 179 17.57 2.17 -16.46
N THR A 180 16.81 2.45 -17.53
CA THR A 180 16.43 3.83 -17.92
C THR A 180 15.15 4.32 -17.25
N ARG A 181 14.43 3.43 -16.55
CA ARG A 181 13.28 3.79 -15.73
C ARG A 181 13.58 3.40 -14.29
N PHE A 182 13.66 4.39 -13.41
CA PHE A 182 13.60 4.12 -11.98
C PHE A 182 12.31 3.37 -11.68
N CYS A 183 12.43 2.21 -11.04
CA CYS A 183 11.25 1.45 -10.68
C CYS A 183 10.52 2.14 -9.56
N GLN A 184 11.25 2.69 -8.58
CA GLN A 184 10.65 3.25 -7.38
C GLN A 184 11.46 4.35 -6.70
N ASN A 185 10.74 5.28 -6.08
CA ASN A 185 11.26 6.21 -5.08
C ASN A 185 10.97 5.66 -3.68
N PHE A 186 12.02 5.44 -2.89
CA PHE A 186 11.93 5.07 -1.48
C PHE A 186 12.12 6.29 -0.60
N TYR A 187 11.30 6.36 0.45
CA TYR A 187 11.46 7.30 1.55
C TYR A 187 11.46 6.50 2.84
N ILE A 188 12.61 6.38 3.48
CA ILE A 188 12.73 5.67 4.75
C ILE A 188 12.82 6.70 5.86
N MET A 189 11.79 6.80 6.68
CA MET A 189 11.77 7.66 7.88
C MET A 189 12.05 6.84 9.14
N TYR A 190 12.91 7.38 10.01
CA TYR A 190 13.31 6.80 11.30
C TYR A 190 13.56 7.87 12.36
#